data_AF-A0A1Q3Q2E6-F1
#
_entry.id   AF-A0A1Q3Q2E6-F1
#
_cell.length_a   1.000
_cell.length_b   1.000
_cell.length_c   1.000
_cell.angle_alpha   90.00
_cell.angle_beta   90.00
_cell.angle_gamma   90.00
#
_symmetry.space_group_name_H-M   'P 1'
#
loop_
_entity.id
_entity.type
_entity.pdbx_description
1 polymer ?
#
loop_
_entity_poly.entity_id
_entity_poly.type
_entity_poly.pdbx_seq_one_letter_code
_entity_poly.pdbx_strand_id
1 'polypeptide(L)'
;MKTNLIIITLFFALITSCKKDEFPIDKDTIQVTIKNSDTYTYNTGISGDEDGAKIIRQAKNYQKSELRRNETNNWVVFYDYKPKANFTGQDYIEIETYEGSNGASPPTTIKTVKILLTVTK
;
A
#
# COMPACT_ATOMS: atom_id res chain seq x y z
N MET A 1 -18.43 -6.44 58.06
CA MET A 1 -19.34 -6.25 56.92
C MET A 1 -18.65 -6.81 55.68
N LYS A 2 -19.28 -7.77 54.99
CA LYS A 2 -18.71 -8.50 53.84
C LYS A 2 -18.91 -7.66 52.57
N THR A 3 -17.84 -7.20 51.93
CA THR A 3 -17.90 -6.57 50.62
C THR A 3 -17.82 -7.65 49.55
N ASN A 4 -18.92 -7.83 48.81
CA ASN A 4 -19.00 -8.77 47.70
C ASN A 4 -18.24 -8.21 46.49
N LEU A 5 -17.24 -8.96 46.03
CA LEU A 5 -16.50 -8.70 44.80
C LEU A 5 -17.33 -9.20 43.61
N ILE A 6 -17.90 -8.29 42.81
CA ILE A 6 -18.61 -8.63 41.57
C ILE A 6 -17.60 -8.61 40.43
N ILE A 7 -17.24 -9.79 39.92
CA ILE A 7 -16.44 -9.97 38.71
C ILE A 7 -17.40 -9.95 37.51
N ILE A 8 -17.36 -8.89 36.71
CA ILE A 8 -18.10 -8.80 35.44
C ILE A 8 -17.17 -9.32 34.33
N THR A 9 -17.32 -10.60 33.99
CA THR A 9 -16.60 -11.21 32.87
C THR A 9 -17.29 -10.84 31.57
N LEU A 10 -16.82 -9.76 30.92
CA LEU A 10 -17.32 -9.31 29.62
C LEU A 10 -16.74 -10.21 28.52
N PHE A 11 -17.45 -11.28 28.16
CA PHE A 11 -17.09 -12.16 27.04
C PHE A 11 -17.49 -11.48 25.72
N PHE A 12 -16.60 -10.65 25.19
CA PHE A 12 -16.77 -10.02 23.87
C PHE A 12 -16.50 -11.06 22.79
N ALA A 13 -17.56 -11.70 22.28
CA ALA A 13 -17.48 -12.59 21.13
C ALA A 13 -17.12 -11.76 19.88
N LEU A 14 -15.83 -11.78 19.53
CA LEU A 14 -15.31 -11.21 18.29
C LEU A 14 -15.84 -12.04 17.12
N ILE A 15 -16.96 -11.60 16.53
CA ILE A 15 -17.37 -12.05 15.19
C ILE A 15 -16.37 -11.53 14.17
N THR A 16 -15.32 -12.30 13.92
CA THR A 16 -14.34 -12.00 12.88
C THR A 16 -15.00 -12.21 11.52
N SER A 17 -15.57 -11.15 10.95
CA SER A 17 -15.94 -11.12 9.53
C SER A 17 -14.64 -11.09 8.72
N CYS A 18 -14.10 -12.26 8.41
CA CYS A 18 -13.06 -12.41 7.40
C CYS A 18 -13.71 -12.15 6.03
N LYS A 19 -13.85 -10.88 5.64
CA LYS A 19 -14.05 -10.56 4.23
C LYS A 19 -12.77 -10.98 3.51
N LYS A 20 -12.90 -11.93 2.58
CA LYS A 20 -11.79 -12.31 1.69
C LYS A 20 -11.39 -11.06 0.92
N ASP A 21 -10.10 -10.76 0.91
CA ASP A 21 -9.60 -9.61 0.16
C ASP A 21 -9.89 -9.82 -1.33
N GLU A 22 -10.73 -8.93 -1.86
CA GLU A 22 -10.98 -8.85 -3.28
C GLU A 22 -9.96 -7.90 -3.90
N PHE A 23 -9.25 -8.38 -4.91
CA PHE A 23 -8.31 -7.61 -5.71
C PHE A 23 -9.02 -7.26 -7.01
N PRO A 24 -9.49 -6.01 -7.19
CA PRO A 24 -10.12 -5.62 -8.44
C PRO A 24 -9.03 -5.57 -9.53
N ILE A 25 -9.00 -6.60 -10.37
CA ILE A 25 -8.10 -6.68 -11.53
C ILE A 25 -8.87 -6.12 -12.73
N ASP A 26 -8.41 -4.99 -13.23
CA ASP A 26 -8.86 -4.40 -14.48
C ASP A 26 -7.72 -4.37 -15.51
N LYS A 27 -8.02 -3.90 -16.73
CA LYS A 27 -7.05 -3.85 -17.84
C LYS A 27 -5.79 -3.02 -17.54
N ASP A 28 -5.88 -2.07 -16.61
CA ASP A 28 -4.81 -1.12 -16.30
C ASP A 28 -4.06 -1.52 -15.01
N THR A 29 -4.45 -2.65 -14.40
CA THR A 29 -3.78 -3.21 -13.23
C THR A 29 -2.44 -3.82 -13.63
N ILE A 30 -1.37 -3.30 -13.05
CA ILE A 30 0.00 -3.80 -13.22
C ILE A 30 0.13 -5.09 -12.43
N GLN A 31 0.36 -6.21 -13.12
CA GLN A 31 0.53 -7.52 -12.51
C GLN A 31 2.01 -7.91 -12.51
N VAL A 32 2.55 -8.19 -11.32
CA VAL A 32 3.97 -8.47 -11.13
C VAL A 32 4.13 -9.76 -10.33
N THR A 33 5.03 -10.64 -10.76
CA THR A 33 5.44 -11.82 -9.99
C THR A 33 6.87 -11.65 -9.51
N ILE A 34 7.10 -11.86 -8.21
CA ILE A 34 8.43 -11.77 -7.57
C ILE A 34 8.65 -12.92 -6.59
N LYS A 35 9.90 -13.22 -6.24
CA LYS A 35 10.21 -14.11 -5.12
C LYS A 35 10.10 -13.38 -3.78
N ASN A 36 9.91 -14.12 -2.71
CA ASN A 36 9.81 -13.59 -1.35
C ASN A 36 11.14 -12.98 -0.83
N SER A 37 12.25 -13.19 -1.53
CA SER A 37 13.54 -12.54 -1.29
C SER A 37 13.67 -11.18 -1.96
N ASP A 38 12.83 -10.91 -2.97
CA ASP A 38 13.04 -9.81 -3.89
C ASP A 38 12.49 -8.49 -3.32
N THR A 39 13.01 -7.39 -3.85
CA THR A 39 12.41 -6.07 -3.70
C THR A 39 11.90 -5.64 -5.07
N TYR A 40 10.62 -5.33 -5.16
CA TYR A 40 10.01 -4.72 -6.32
C TYR A 40 10.07 -3.20 -6.20
N THR A 41 10.43 -2.53 -7.29
CA THR A 41 10.44 -1.07 -7.37
C THR A 41 9.63 -0.65 -8.59
N TYR A 42 8.67 0.26 -8.37
CA TYR A 42 7.88 0.89 -9.43
C TYR A 42 8.26 2.36 -9.55
N ASN A 43 8.56 2.79 -10.78
CA ASN A 43 8.76 4.21 -11.10
C ASN A 43 7.40 4.84 -11.44
N THR A 44 6.96 5.82 -10.64
CA THR A 44 5.66 6.49 -10.90
C THR A 44 5.74 7.49 -12.05
N GLY A 45 6.93 7.90 -12.46
CA GLY A 45 7.15 8.99 -13.42
C GLY A 45 6.96 10.39 -12.85
N ILE A 46 6.48 10.51 -11.60
CA ILE A 46 6.14 11.79 -10.99
C ILE A 46 7.39 12.48 -10.44
N SER A 47 7.59 13.74 -10.84
CA SER A 47 8.66 14.62 -10.38
C SER A 47 8.18 16.07 -10.44
N GLY A 48 8.79 16.97 -9.67
CA GLY A 48 8.35 18.36 -9.57
C GLY A 48 7.97 18.74 -8.13
N ASP A 49 8.13 20.00 -7.76
CA ASP A 49 7.99 20.42 -6.36
C ASP A 49 6.52 20.46 -5.92
N GLU A 50 5.62 20.66 -6.88
CA GLU A 50 4.18 20.72 -6.72
C GLU A 50 3.46 19.38 -7.00
N ASP A 51 4.18 18.42 -7.58
CA ASP A 51 3.67 17.11 -7.98
C ASP A 51 4.03 16.03 -6.95
N GLY A 52 3.29 14.93 -6.92
CA GLY A 52 3.59 13.84 -5.99
C GLY A 52 2.70 12.61 -6.08
N ALA A 53 2.82 11.75 -5.07
CA ALA A 53 2.06 10.53 -4.98
C ALA A 53 1.73 10.17 -3.53
N LYS A 54 0.65 9.40 -3.35
CA LYS A 54 0.18 8.91 -2.06
C LYS A 54 -0.27 7.46 -2.20
N ILE A 55 0.13 6.61 -1.26
CA ILE A 55 -0.46 5.26 -1.17
C ILE A 55 -1.87 5.40 -0.59
N ILE A 56 -2.89 5.05 -1.38
CA ILE A 56 -4.30 5.08 -0.98
C ILE A 56 -4.83 3.70 -0.56
N ARG A 57 -4.15 2.63 -0.98
CA ARG A 57 -4.32 1.27 -0.42
C ARG A 57 -2.95 0.65 -0.17
N GLN A 58 -2.66 0.43 1.11
CA GLN A 58 -1.42 -0.18 1.56
C GLN A 58 -1.40 -1.69 1.28
N ALA A 59 -0.23 -2.23 0.92
CA ALA A 59 0.00 -3.68 0.94
C ALA A 59 -0.28 -4.28 2.33
N LYS A 60 -0.57 -5.58 2.46
CA LYS A 60 -0.83 -6.19 3.78
C LYS A 60 0.31 -7.07 4.29
N ASN A 61 1.10 -7.62 3.39
CA ASN A 61 2.13 -8.61 3.65
C ASN A 61 3.52 -8.11 3.28
N TYR A 62 3.83 -6.88 3.71
CA TYR A 62 5.09 -6.23 3.43
C TYR A 62 6.03 -6.13 4.65
N GLN A 63 7.33 -6.23 4.38
CA GLN A 63 8.41 -5.66 5.19
C GLN A 63 8.65 -4.19 4.79
N LYS A 64 8.52 -3.86 3.50
CA LYS A 64 8.66 -2.52 2.95
C LYS A 64 7.52 -2.24 1.98
N SER A 65 6.85 -1.10 2.13
CA SER A 65 5.80 -0.62 1.22
C SER A 65 5.72 0.90 1.39
N GLU A 66 6.59 1.61 0.68
CA GLU A 66 6.79 3.05 0.88
C GLU A 66 7.06 3.76 -0.44
N LEU A 67 6.71 5.04 -0.47
CA LEU A 67 7.13 5.95 -1.51
C LEU A 67 8.45 6.59 -1.09
N ARG A 68 9.42 6.59 -2.00
CA ARG A 68 10.72 7.25 -1.80
C ARG A 68 10.96 8.29 -2.89
N ARG A 69 11.59 9.38 -2.48
CA ARG A 69 11.99 10.49 -3.34
C ARG A 69 13.36 10.98 -2.88
N ASN A 70 14.35 11.04 -3.77
CA ASN A 70 15.70 11.51 -3.43
C ASN A 70 16.42 12.10 -4.64
N GLU A 71 17.50 12.84 -4.37
CA GLU A 71 18.33 13.50 -5.37
C GLU A 71 18.94 12.52 -6.38
N THR A 72 19.36 11.32 -5.93
CA THR A 72 19.96 10.30 -6.79
C THR A 72 19.03 9.84 -7.92
N ASN A 73 17.72 9.95 -7.73
CA ASN A 73 16.72 9.64 -8.74
C ASN A 73 16.09 10.88 -9.37
N ASN A 74 16.79 12.02 -9.35
CA ASN A 74 16.29 13.31 -9.85
C ASN A 74 14.92 13.69 -9.25
N TRP A 75 14.73 13.40 -7.95
CA TRP A 75 13.48 13.64 -7.24
C TRP A 75 12.23 12.98 -7.85
N VAL A 76 12.40 11.96 -8.69
CA VAL A 76 11.28 11.14 -9.14
C VAL A 76 10.77 10.29 -7.97
N VAL A 77 9.45 10.15 -7.86
CA VAL A 77 8.81 9.32 -6.84
C VAL A 77 8.81 7.86 -7.28
N PHE A 78 9.41 7.01 -6.46
CA PHE A 78 9.39 5.55 -6.64
C PHE A 78 8.59 4.90 -5.51
N TYR A 79 7.91 3.81 -5.84
CA TYR A 79 7.33 2.91 -4.86
C TYR A 79 8.21 1.68 -4.69
N ASP A 80 8.60 1.37 -3.46
CA ASP A 80 9.32 0.13 -3.14
C ASP A 80 8.43 -0.82 -2.35
N TYR A 81 8.42 -2.08 -2.76
CA TYR A 81 7.79 -3.18 -2.07
C TYR A 81 8.80 -4.29 -1.76
N LYS A 82 8.81 -4.74 -0.51
CA LYS A 82 9.46 -5.98 -0.08
C LYS A 82 8.46 -6.79 0.74
N PRO A 83 8.18 -8.06 0.40
CA PRO A 83 7.26 -8.88 1.17
C PRO A 83 7.80 -9.18 2.58
N LYS A 84 6.91 -9.55 3.50
CA LYS A 84 7.30 -10.15 4.78
C LYS A 84 8.12 -11.42 4.51
N ALA A 85 9.09 -11.70 5.38
CA ALA A 85 9.90 -12.91 5.27
C ALA A 85 8.98 -14.15 5.18
N ASN A 86 9.30 -15.06 4.26
CA ASN A 86 8.55 -16.30 3.98
C ASN A 86 7.11 -16.11 3.47
N PHE A 87 6.64 -14.88 3.19
CA PHE A 87 5.32 -14.68 2.61
C PHE A 87 5.26 -15.24 1.19
N THR A 88 4.18 -15.95 0.89
CA THR A 88 3.78 -16.36 -0.46
C THR A 88 2.30 -16.10 -0.61
N GLY A 89 1.88 -15.56 -1.73
CA GLY A 89 0.50 -15.16 -1.94
C GLY A 89 0.42 -13.87 -2.73
N GLN A 90 -0.66 -13.13 -2.55
CA GLN A 90 -0.91 -11.89 -3.27
C GLN A 90 -0.97 -10.70 -2.32
N ASP A 91 -0.42 -9.58 -2.79
CA ASP A 91 -0.56 -8.26 -2.17
C ASP A 91 -1.01 -7.26 -3.23
N TYR A 92 -1.82 -6.29 -2.83
CA TYR A 92 -2.43 -5.32 -3.73
C TYR A 92 -2.29 -3.91 -3.20
N ILE A 93 -1.85 -3.01 -4.06
CA ILE A 93 -1.50 -1.63 -3.73
C ILE A 93 -2.16 -0.69 -4.72
N GLU A 94 -2.66 0.42 -4.19
CA GLU A 94 -3.16 1.53 -4.99
C GLU A 94 -2.39 2.79 -4.61
N ILE A 95 -1.81 3.44 -5.62
CA ILE A 95 -1.05 4.68 -5.48
C ILE A 95 -1.78 5.73 -6.30
N GLU A 96 -2.18 6.81 -5.65
CA GLU A 96 -2.66 8.00 -6.33
C GLU A 96 -1.46 8.89 -6.69
N THR A 97 -1.38 9.32 -7.94
CA THR A 97 -0.41 10.30 -8.42
C THR A 97 -1.12 11.58 -8.81
N TYR A 98 -0.51 12.72 -8.53
CA TYR A 98 -1.06 14.05 -8.81
C TYR A 98 -0.02 14.91 -9.53
N GLU A 99 -0.44 15.54 -10.63
CA GLU A 99 0.39 16.37 -11.51
C GLU A 99 -0.32 17.68 -11.90
N GLY A 100 0.47 18.71 -12.20
CA GLY A 100 0.00 19.96 -12.80
C GLY A 100 -0.51 21.00 -11.80
N SER A 101 -0.15 20.85 -10.53
CA SER A 101 -0.32 21.92 -9.55
C SER A 101 0.70 23.03 -9.83
N ASN A 102 0.35 24.27 -9.46
CA ASN A 102 1.25 25.42 -9.50
C ASN A 102 1.53 25.99 -8.10
N GLY A 103 1.28 25.20 -7.05
CA GLY A 103 1.45 25.60 -5.66
C GLY A 103 0.30 26.46 -5.10
N ALA A 104 -0.49 27.10 -5.96
CA ALA A 104 -1.65 27.91 -5.56
C ALA A 104 -3.00 27.26 -5.92
N SER A 105 -3.01 26.33 -6.88
CA SER A 105 -4.20 25.64 -7.39
C SER A 105 -4.10 24.13 -7.17
N PRO A 106 -5.23 23.40 -7.10
CA PRO A 106 -5.22 21.95 -7.06
C PRO A 106 -4.55 21.32 -8.30
N PRO A 107 -4.07 20.06 -8.21
CA PRO A 107 -3.56 19.32 -9.36
C PRO A 107 -4.60 19.20 -10.47
N THR A 108 -4.18 19.29 -11.72
CA THR A 108 -5.08 19.14 -12.89
C THR A 108 -5.22 17.69 -13.33
N THR A 109 -4.28 16.83 -12.96
CA THR A 109 -4.25 15.42 -13.32
C THR A 109 -4.13 14.58 -12.06
N ILE A 110 -5.08 13.67 -11.85
CA ILE A 110 -5.03 12.67 -10.77
C ILE A 110 -5.20 11.29 -11.42
N LYS A 111 -4.31 10.35 -11.11
CA LYS A 111 -4.37 8.97 -11.63
C LYS A 111 -4.20 7.98 -10.47
N THR A 112 -4.86 6.83 -10.57
CA THR A 112 -4.64 5.71 -9.65
C THR A 112 -3.85 4.62 -10.36
N VAL A 113 -2.66 4.32 -9.86
CA VAL A 113 -1.86 3.17 -10.25
C VAL A 113 -2.26 1.99 -9.36
N LYS A 114 -2.66 0.89 -9.99
CA LYS A 114 -3.03 -0.36 -9.32
C LYS A 114 -1.96 -1.41 -9.56
N ILE A 115 -1.44 -2.01 -8.50
CA ILE A 115 -0.36 -3.01 -8.57
C ILE A 115 -0.81 -4.26 -7.82
N LEU A 116 -0.90 -5.38 -8.52
CA LEU A 116 -1.07 -6.71 -7.94
C LEU A 116 0.28 -7.44 -7.96
N LEU A 117 0.81 -7.73 -6.79
CA LEU A 117 2.02 -8.52 -6.60
C LEU A 117 1.65 -9.96 -6.27
N THR A 118 2.18 -10.90 -7.05
CA THR A 118 2.18 -12.33 -6.74
C THR A 118 3.56 -12.72 -6.23
N VAL A 119 3.64 -13.09 -4.95
CA VAL A 119 4.88 -13.46 -4.27
C VAL A 119 5.01 -14.97 -4.23
N THR A 120 6.09 -15.49 -4.81
CA THR A 120 6.45 -16.91 -4.79
C THR A 120 7.59 -17.16 -3.81
N LYS A 121 7.89 -18.44 -3.54
CA LYS A 121 9.16 -18.79 -2.89
C LYS A 121 10.34 -18.47 -3.79
#